data_AF-A0A067NWJ2-F1
#
_entry.id   AF-A0A067NWJ2-F1
#
_cell.length_a   1.000
_cell.length_b   1.000
_cell.length_c   1.000
_cell.angle_alpha   90.00
_cell.angle_beta   90.00
_cell.angle_gamma   90.00
#
_symmetry.space_group_name_H-M   'P 1'
#
loop_
_entity.id
_entity.type
_entity.pdbx_description
1 polymer ?
#
loop_
_entity_poly.entity_id
_entity_poly.type
_entity_poly.pdbx_seq_one_letter_code
_entity_poly.pdbx_strand_id
1 'polypeptide(L)'
;MPHPEEFMDYIAKDLGLRAWKYQLVEALDGMNRKFTNPYIIFYPTVSNDGPAFKETSAWRGNILVAKYRDNPFSSMMNASIADFPILKNYLMTHGSPSHIKYC
;
A
#
# COMPACT_ATOMS: atom_id res chain seq x y z
N MET A 1 11.82 -14.83 0.71
CA MET A 1 11.40 -13.62 1.45
C MET A 1 9.94 -13.85 1.83
N PRO A 2 9.56 -13.77 3.11
CA PRO A 2 8.16 -13.95 3.53
C PRO A 2 7.25 -13.01 2.74
N HIS A 3 6.04 -13.46 2.44
CA HIS A 3 5.11 -12.66 1.66
C HIS A 3 4.67 -11.45 2.51
N PRO A 4 4.56 -10.23 1.96
CA PRO A 4 4.21 -9.02 2.72
C PRO A 4 2.94 -9.14 3.62
N GLU A 5 2.04 -10.06 3.27
CA GLU A 5 0.84 -10.40 4.03
C GLU A 5 1.10 -11.06 5.41
N GLU A 6 2.25 -11.71 5.60
CA GLU A 6 2.65 -12.30 6.89
C GLU A 6 2.81 -11.25 8.00
N PHE A 7 2.95 -9.97 7.62
CA PHE A 7 3.10 -8.83 8.53
C PHE A 7 1.79 -8.07 8.79
N MET A 8 0.65 -8.58 8.28
CA MET A 8 -0.66 -7.93 8.41
C MET A 8 -1.59 -8.72 9.32
N ASP A 9 -1.52 -8.49 10.63
CA ASP A 9 -2.32 -9.25 11.62
C ASP A 9 -3.85 -9.13 11.50
N TYR A 10 -4.35 -8.09 10.82
CA TYR A 10 -5.76 -7.71 10.80
C TYR A 10 -6.51 -8.07 9.50
N ILE A 11 -5.87 -8.77 8.55
CA ILE A 11 -6.52 -9.21 7.30
C ILE A 11 -7.36 -10.47 7.51
N ALA A 12 -8.45 -10.60 6.73
CA ALA A 12 -9.22 -11.83 6.66
C ALA A 12 -8.38 -12.99 6.09
N LYS A 13 -8.01 -13.96 6.95
CA LYS A 13 -7.10 -15.06 6.59
C LYS A 13 -7.70 -16.01 5.55
N ASP A 14 -9.03 -16.17 5.54
CA ASP A 14 -9.73 -17.14 4.69
C ASP A 14 -9.98 -16.65 3.27
N LEU A 15 -9.63 -15.39 2.96
CA LEU A 15 -9.86 -14.77 1.65
C LEU A 15 -8.60 -14.68 0.77
N GLY A 16 -7.44 -15.11 1.29
CA GLY A 16 -6.17 -15.12 0.57
C GLY A 16 -5.85 -13.78 -0.11
N LEU A 17 -5.48 -13.81 -1.39
CA LEU A 17 -5.15 -12.61 -2.20
C LEU A 17 -6.30 -11.58 -2.33
N ARG A 18 -7.54 -11.93 -1.96
CA ARG A 18 -8.68 -11.00 -1.99
C ARG A 18 -8.82 -10.16 -0.73
N ALA A 19 -8.11 -10.51 0.33
CA ALA A 19 -8.16 -9.84 1.63
C ALA A 19 -7.36 -8.53 1.68
N TRP A 20 -6.49 -8.32 0.69
CA TRP A 20 -5.60 -7.17 0.60
C TRP A 20 -5.37 -6.76 -0.85
N LYS A 21 -4.83 -5.56 -1.05
CA LYS A 21 -4.40 -5.02 -2.34
C LYS A 21 -3.10 -4.27 -2.19
N TYR A 22 -2.48 -3.94 -3.32
CA TYR A 22 -1.28 -3.12 -3.36
C TYR A 22 -1.44 -1.94 -4.32
N GLN A 23 -0.65 -0.91 -4.08
CA GLN A 23 -0.53 0.26 -4.94
C GLN A 23 0.95 0.58 -5.16
N LEU A 24 1.30 0.79 -6.42
CA LEU A 24 2.64 1.20 -6.80
C LEU A 24 2.74 2.72 -6.79
N VAL A 25 3.74 3.25 -6.08
CA VAL A 25 4.06 4.67 -5.98
C VAL A 25 5.34 4.92 -6.74
N GLU A 26 5.20 5.28 -8.01
CA GLU A 26 6.32 5.58 -8.91
C GLU A 26 6.68 7.06 -8.94
N ALA A 27 5.76 7.95 -8.55
CA ALA A 27 5.95 9.40 -8.55
C ALA A 27 4.95 10.07 -7.60
N LEU A 28 5.22 11.32 -7.22
CA LEU A 28 4.24 12.21 -6.58
C LEU A 28 3.60 13.14 -7.61
N ASP A 29 2.47 13.73 -7.24
CA ASP A 29 1.80 14.75 -8.04
C ASP A 29 2.75 15.90 -8.39
N GLY A 30 2.84 16.25 -9.67
CA GLY A 30 3.71 17.31 -10.16
C GLY A 30 5.17 16.93 -10.42
N MET A 31 5.56 15.66 -10.23
CA MET A 31 6.89 15.19 -10.63
C MET A 31 6.97 14.89 -12.14
N ASN A 32 8.03 15.36 -12.79
CA ASN A 32 8.30 15.10 -14.21
C ASN A 32 9.10 13.81 -14.47
N ARG A 33 9.54 13.12 -13.41
CA ARG A 33 10.30 11.86 -13.47
C ARG A 33 9.85 10.93 -12.35
N LYS A 34 9.90 9.64 -12.61
CA LYS A 34 9.62 8.59 -11.60
C LYS A 34 10.78 8.49 -10.59
N PHE A 35 10.48 7.94 -9.42
CA PHE A 35 11.48 7.54 -8.44
C PHE A 35 12.42 6.49 -9.03
N THR A 36 13.71 6.62 -8.72
CA THR A 36 14.69 5.56 -9.01
C THR A 36 14.38 4.28 -8.22
N ASN A 37 13.86 4.44 -7.00
CA ASN A 37 13.45 3.35 -6.12
C ASN A 37 11.99 3.59 -5.71
N PRO A 38 11.03 2.98 -6.42
CA PRO A 38 9.60 3.17 -6.15
C PRO A 38 9.17 2.43 -4.86
N TYR A 39 7.97 2.78 -4.40
CA TYR A 39 7.36 2.18 -3.21
C TYR A 39 6.15 1.35 -3.60
N ILE A 40 5.91 0.27 -2.87
CA ILE A 40 4.66 -0.49 -2.93
C ILE A 40 3.98 -0.36 -1.58
N ILE A 41 2.74 0.12 -1.59
CA ILE A 41 1.89 0.21 -0.41
C ILE A 41 0.91 -0.96 -0.46
N PHE A 42 1.00 -1.84 0.52
CA PHE A 42 0.07 -2.94 0.74
C PHE A 42 -0.97 -2.50 1.78
N TYR A 43 -2.25 -2.78 1.52
CA TYR A 43 -3.34 -2.41 2.40
C TYR A 43 -4.45 -3.47 2.45
N PRO A 44 -5.12 -3.64 3.61
CA PRO A 44 -6.25 -4.55 3.74
C PRO A 44 -7.47 -4.05 2.97
N THR A 45 -8.20 -4.95 2.31
CA THR A 45 -9.53 -4.69 1.72
C THR A 45 -10.65 -5.34 2.52
N VAL A 46 -10.34 -6.40 3.27
CA VAL A 46 -11.30 -7.10 4.12
C VAL A 46 -10.70 -7.33 5.51
N SER A 47 -11.38 -6.81 6.53
CA SER A 47 -11.08 -7.03 7.96
C SER A 47 -11.75 -8.30 8.49
N ASN A 48 -11.13 -8.94 9.49
CA ASN A 48 -11.75 -10.03 10.25
C ASN A 48 -13.04 -9.61 10.97
N ASP A 49 -13.22 -8.33 11.29
CA ASP A 49 -14.40 -7.81 12.02
C ASP A 49 -15.62 -7.61 11.10
N GLY A 50 -15.53 -8.02 9.83
CA GLY A 50 -16.65 -8.04 8.89
C GLY A 50 -16.91 -6.73 8.13
N PRO A 51 -18.06 -6.63 7.42
CA PRO A 51 -18.33 -5.60 6.41
C PRO A 51 -18.55 -4.17 6.94
N ALA A 52 -18.32 -3.93 8.23
CA ALA A 52 -18.44 -2.60 8.85
C ALA A 52 -17.32 -1.62 8.44
N PHE A 53 -16.31 -2.09 7.70
CA PHE A 53 -15.21 -1.27 7.21
C PHE A 53 -15.60 -0.47 5.95
N LYS A 54 -15.51 0.87 6.04
CA LYS A 54 -15.69 1.76 4.87
C LYS A 54 -14.34 2.04 4.21
N GLU A 55 -14.00 1.21 3.23
CA GLU A 55 -12.79 1.26 2.40
C GLU A 55 -12.53 2.66 1.79
N THR A 56 -13.59 3.40 1.47
CA THR A 56 -13.52 4.75 0.89
C THR A 56 -13.11 5.85 1.88
N SER A 57 -13.05 5.54 3.18
CA SER A 57 -12.99 6.56 4.24
C SER A 57 -11.67 6.59 5.00
N ALA A 58 -10.75 5.64 4.80
CA ALA A 58 -9.51 5.65 5.56
C ALA A 58 -8.39 4.75 5.00
N TRP A 59 -7.17 5.31 4.99
CA TRP A 59 -5.95 4.55 5.26
C TRP A 59 -6.01 4.06 6.73
N ARG A 60 -6.74 2.98 7.01
CA ARG A 60 -6.88 2.40 8.36
C ARG A 60 -6.55 0.91 8.39
N GLY A 61 -5.90 0.48 9.47
CA GLY A 61 -5.36 -0.86 9.62
C GLY A 61 -3.83 -0.87 9.49
N ASN A 62 -3.25 -2.07 9.46
CA ASN A 62 -1.82 -2.25 9.23
C ASN A 62 -1.52 -2.01 7.75
N ILE A 63 -0.89 -0.88 7.44
CA ILE A 63 -0.39 -0.58 6.10
C ILE A 63 1.09 -0.95 6.08
N LEU A 64 1.48 -1.76 5.10
CA LEU A 64 2.87 -2.11 4.90
C LEU A 64 3.40 -1.36 3.70
N VAL A 65 4.47 -0.59 3.92
CA VAL A 65 5.17 0.12 2.86
C VAL A 65 6.51 -0.57 2.64
N ALA A 66 6.72 -1.05 1.43
CA ALA A 66 7.98 -1.65 1.03
C ALA A 66 8.62 -0.83 -0.08
N LYS A 67 9.92 -0.58 0.06
CA LYS A 67 10.74 0.11 -0.94
C LYS A 67 11.50 -0.93 -1.73
N TYR A 68 11.53 -0.80 -3.05
CA TYR A 68 12.18 -1.77 -3.93
C TYR A 68 13.23 -1.10 -4.81
N ARG A 69 14.24 -1.88 -5.19
CA ARG A 69 15.17 -1.53 -6.27
C ARG A 69 14.93 -2.40 -7.49
N ASP A 70 15.45 -1.91 -8.62
CA ASP A 70 15.46 -2.52 -9.94
C ASP A 70 14.05 -2.77 -10.53
N ASN A 71 13.91 -2.72 -11.85
CA ASN A 71 12.67 -3.02 -12.55
C ASN A 71 12.67 -4.51 -12.93
N PRO A 72 11.70 -5.36 -12.51
CA PRO A 72 10.39 -5.07 -11.92
C PRO A 72 10.29 -5.49 -10.44
N PHE A 73 11.02 -4.81 -9.56
CA PHE A 73 11.02 -4.99 -8.09
C PHE A 73 11.70 -6.29 -7.61
N SER A 74 12.95 -6.49 -8.01
CA SER A 74 13.71 -7.72 -7.70
C SER A 74 14.12 -7.84 -6.24
N SER A 75 14.34 -6.72 -5.54
CA SER A 75 14.85 -6.70 -4.17
C SER A 75 14.27 -5.56 -3.34
N MET A 76 13.84 -5.91 -2.12
CA MET A 76 13.46 -4.94 -1.09
C MET A 76 14.71 -4.21 -0.58
N MET A 77 14.56 -2.95 -0.20
CA MET A 77 15.63 -2.14 0.39
C MET A 77 15.17 -1.47 1.68
N ASN A 78 16.13 -1.12 2.54
CA ASN A 78 15.86 -0.41 3.78
C ASN A 78 15.24 0.96 3.49
N ALA A 79 14.12 1.25 4.15
CA ALA A 79 13.58 2.59 4.24
C ALA A 79 14.33 3.39 5.33
N SER A 80 14.48 4.68 5.10
CA SER A 80 15.16 5.63 5.99
C SER A 80 14.21 6.77 6.36
N ILE A 81 14.62 7.63 7.30
CA ILE A 81 13.82 8.79 7.69
C ILE A 81 13.57 9.77 6.53
N ALA A 82 14.42 9.75 5.49
CA ALA A 82 14.24 10.57 4.29
C ALA A 82 13.03 10.15 3.44
N ASP A 83 12.53 8.93 3.62
CA ASP A 83 11.36 8.42 2.90
C ASP A 83 10.05 8.87 3.56
N PHE A 84 10.09 9.24 4.85
CA PHE A 84 8.93 9.72 5.60
C PHE A 84 8.19 10.89 4.93
N PRO A 85 8.85 12.01 4.53
CA PRO A 85 8.13 13.11 3.88
C PRO A 85 7.50 12.71 2.55
N ILE A 86 8.09 11.78 1.81
CA ILE A 86 7.56 11.26 0.54
C ILE A 86 6.27 10.48 0.79
N LEU A 87 6.33 9.53 1.71
CA LEU A 87 5.19 8.68 2.06
C LEU A 87 4.07 9.50 2.71
N LYS A 88 4.40 10.45 3.59
CA LYS A 88 3.44 11.37 4.19
C LYS A 88 2.75 12.20 3.12
N ASN A 89 3.49 12.78 2.18
CA ASN A 89 2.90 13.57 1.09
C ASN A 89 1.93 12.71 0.28
N TYR A 90 2.36 11.52 -0.14
CA TYR A 90 1.54 10.60 -0.90
C TYR A 90 0.22 10.27 -0.18
N LEU A 91 0.29 9.83 1.08
CA LEU A 91 -0.89 9.46 1.87
C LEU A 91 -1.81 10.66 2.18
N MET A 92 -1.28 11.88 2.19
CA MET A 92 -2.07 13.11 2.39
C MET A 92 -2.76 13.58 1.11
N THR A 93 -2.15 13.39 -0.06
CA THR A 93 -2.73 13.85 -1.34
C THR A 93 -3.56 12.78 -2.03
N HIS A 94 -3.30 11.50 -1.76
CA HIS A 94 -4.03 10.37 -2.30
C HIS A 94 -4.95 9.77 -1.23
N GLY A 95 -6.26 9.77 -1.50
CA GLY A 95 -7.22 9.06 -0.66
C GLY A 95 -6.97 7.55 -0.66
N SER A 96 -7.62 6.82 0.27
CA SER A 96 -7.59 5.36 0.20
C SER A 96 -8.20 4.89 -1.12
N PRO A 97 -7.64 3.85 -1.76
CA PRO A 97 -8.16 3.34 -3.02
C PRO A 97 -9.64 2.98 -2.88
N SER A 98 -10.52 3.72 -3.55
CA SER A 98 -11.95 3.43 -3.55
C SER A 98 -12.24 2.29 -4.51
N HIS A 99 -12.97 1.27 -4.05
CA HIS A 99 -13.60 0.32 -4.95
C HIS A 99 -14.61 1.08 -5.82
N ILE A 100 -14.20 1.50 -7.02
CA ILE A 100 -15.14 1.98 -8.03
C ILE A 100 -16.02 0.78 -8.38
N LYS A 101 -17.24 0.75 -7.83
CA LYS A 101 -18.30 -0.07 -8.40
C LYS A 101 -18.65 0.56 -9.74
N TYR A 102 -18.20 -0.04 -10.82
CA TYR A 102 -18.85 0.19 -12.11
C TYR A 102 -20.30 -0.30 -11.95
N CYS A 103 -21.24 0.65 -12.00
CA CYS A 103 -22.66 0.36 -12.19
C CYS A 103 -22.90 -0.10 -13.64
#